data_AF-A0A919Z7K5-F1
#
_entry.id   AF-A0A919Z7K5-F1
#
_cell.length_a   1.000
_cell.length_b   1.000
_cell.length_c   1.000
_cell.angle_alpha   90.00
_cell.angle_beta   90.00
_cell.angle_gamma   90.00
#
_symmetry.space_group_name_H-M   'P 1'
#
loop_
_entity.id
_entity.type
_entity.pdbx_description
1 polymer ?
#
loop_
_entity_poly.entity_id
_entity_poly.type
_entity_poly.pdbx_seq_one_letter_code
_entity_poly.pdbx_strand_id
1 'polypeptide(L)'
;MKTNVKLVGLFALLGGAAQLLILPYLTALVASLGEGLSPVAAGLAMTAQTVVLVALCAAAGLWAAGKTGLEVPLLRQWLEGRSRGHAEGNPARGLLLAAAAGAAAGALTLAADGLGFARYLPVPVQGTLQTAWWQGLLAIPYGGIVEEVMARLFLMSLFVLVLGRLIGNQTSMVYWMAILLAGLLFGAGHLGTVYQMFGSLDAFLVVRTLVLNLIGGLVFGYLYWRRGLEAAIVAHMAADFVLHVLGAFLQG
;
A
#
# COMPACT_ATOMS: atom_id res chain seq x y z
N MET A 1 24.01 -9.33 -1.70
CA MET A 1 23.60 -9.57 -0.30
C MET A 1 23.69 -8.32 0.58
N LYS A 2 24.83 -7.61 0.64
CA LYS A 2 24.99 -6.39 1.48
C LYS A 2 23.94 -5.29 1.20
N THR A 3 23.62 -5.00 -0.06
CA THR A 3 22.59 -4.00 -0.40
C THR A 3 21.19 -4.38 0.06
N ASN A 4 20.82 -5.68 0.01
CA ASN A 4 19.50 -6.11 0.45
C ASN A 4 19.30 -5.90 1.95
N VAL A 5 20.33 -6.14 2.77
CA VAL A 5 20.27 -5.85 4.21
C VAL A 5 20.06 -4.36 4.46
N LYS A 6 20.74 -3.49 3.71
CA LYS A 6 20.53 -2.03 3.78
C LYS A 6 19.10 -1.64 3.37
N LEU A 7 18.56 -2.23 2.31
CA LEU A 7 17.18 -1.98 1.87
C LEU A 7 16.16 -2.43 2.93
N VAL A 8 16.35 -3.60 3.54
CA VAL A 8 15.49 -4.06 4.65
C VAL A 8 15.51 -3.07 5.81
N GLY A 9 16.71 -2.64 6.24
CA GLY A 9 16.84 -1.63 7.29
C GLY A 9 16.18 -0.30 6.91
N LEU A 10 16.36 0.15 5.67
CA LEU A 10 15.73 1.37 5.16
C LEU A 10 14.21 1.29 5.18
N PHE A 11 13.61 0.21 4.64
CA PHE A 11 12.15 0.05 4.65
C PHE A 11 11.61 -0.05 6.07
N ALA A 12 12.29 -0.78 6.97
CA ALA A 12 11.87 -0.87 8.37
C ALA A 12 11.87 0.49 9.07
N LEU A 13 12.91 1.30 8.86
CA LEU A 13 13.00 2.66 9.40
C LEU A 13 11.91 3.58 8.82
N LEU A 14 11.71 3.55 7.51
CA LEU A 14 10.68 4.35 6.84
C LEU A 14 9.27 3.92 7.25
N GLY A 15 9.02 2.62 7.41
CA GLY A 15 7.76 2.08 7.88
C GLY A 15 7.46 2.46 9.32
N GLY A 16 8.46 2.42 10.21
CA GLY A 16 8.33 2.94 11.57
C GLY A 16 8.03 4.44 11.61
N ALA A 17 8.74 5.24 10.80
CA ALA A 17 8.46 6.68 10.69
C ALA A 17 7.05 6.95 10.15
N ALA A 18 6.60 6.22 9.12
CA ALA A 18 5.26 6.32 8.58
C ALA A 18 4.18 5.95 9.62
N GLN A 19 4.42 4.91 10.41
CA GLN A 19 3.53 4.51 11.51
C GLN A 19 3.42 5.57 12.62
N LEU A 20 4.49 6.32 12.87
CA LEU A 20 4.47 7.44 13.82
C LEU A 20 3.62 8.60 13.30
N LEU A 21 3.61 8.87 11.99
CA LEU A 21 2.83 9.97 11.40
C LEU A 21 1.33 9.75 11.53
N ILE A 22 0.86 8.50 11.52
CA ILE A 22 -0.56 8.18 11.68
C ILE A 22 -1.00 8.05 13.15
N LEU A 23 -0.11 8.23 14.12
CA LEU A 23 -0.45 8.17 15.54
C LEU A 23 -1.60 9.11 15.95
N PRO A 24 -1.71 10.36 15.47
CA PRO A 24 -2.83 11.24 15.84
C PRO A 24 -4.21 10.65 15.50
N TYR A 25 -4.29 9.79 14.49
CA TYR A 25 -5.50 9.04 14.14
C TYR A 25 -5.70 7.84 15.09
N LEU A 26 -4.63 7.10 15.35
CA LEU A 26 -4.68 5.89 16.17
C LEU A 26 -4.89 6.16 17.66
N THR A 27 -4.43 7.28 18.20
CA THR A 27 -4.68 7.62 19.62
C THR A 27 -6.16 7.85 19.90
N ALA A 28 -6.91 8.41 18.95
CA ALA A 28 -8.36 8.55 19.05
C ALA A 28 -9.07 7.18 19.06
N LEU A 29 -8.58 6.23 18.26
CA LEU A 29 -9.07 4.86 18.22
C LEU A 29 -8.68 4.05 19.48
N VAL A 30 -7.44 4.17 19.96
CA VAL A 30 -6.98 3.47 21.17
C VAL A 30 -7.69 4.00 22.41
N ALA A 31 -7.92 5.31 22.49
CA ALA A 31 -8.67 5.91 23.59
C ALA A 31 -10.13 5.40 23.66
N SER A 32 -10.73 5.01 22.53
CA SER A 32 -12.11 4.49 22.50
C SER A 32 -12.22 3.01 22.88
N LEU A 33 -11.12 2.26 22.94
CA LEU A 33 -11.11 0.83 23.26
C LEU A 33 -11.09 0.49 24.77
N GLY A 34 -10.90 1.49 25.65
CA GLY A 34 -10.92 1.27 27.11
C GLY A 34 -9.68 0.55 27.66
N GLU A 35 -9.50 0.61 28.98
CA GLU A 35 -8.23 0.50 29.71
C GLU A 35 -7.32 -0.71 29.42
N GLY A 36 -6.00 -0.45 29.36
CA GLY A 36 -4.96 -1.48 29.38
C GLY A 36 -3.55 -0.97 29.07
N LEU A 37 -3.41 -0.05 28.10
CA LEU A 37 -2.15 0.60 27.73
C LEU A 37 -2.37 2.11 27.56
N SER A 38 -1.40 2.93 27.97
CA SER A 38 -1.45 4.36 27.64
C SER A 38 -1.40 4.55 26.11
N PRO A 39 -2.01 5.59 25.54
CA PRO A 39 -1.97 5.85 24.09
C PRO A 39 -0.54 5.89 23.54
N VAL A 40 0.42 6.37 24.34
CA VAL A 40 1.85 6.37 24.02
C VAL A 40 2.40 4.95 23.95
N ALA A 41 2.12 4.12 24.95
CA ALA A 41 2.59 2.72 24.98
C ALA A 41 2.00 1.91 23.81
N ALA A 42 0.71 2.11 23.51
CA ALA A 42 0.07 1.49 22.35
C ALA A 42 0.72 1.95 21.03
N GLY A 43 0.96 3.26 20.87
CA GLY A 43 1.61 3.80 19.68
C GLY A 43 3.04 3.26 19.46
N LEU A 44 3.81 3.12 20.55
CA LEU A 44 5.14 2.52 20.49
C LEU A 44 5.09 1.03 20.15
N ALA A 45 4.13 0.28 20.71
CA ALA A 45 3.94 -1.13 20.39
C ALA A 45 3.55 -1.33 18.92
N MET A 46 2.63 -0.52 18.39
CA MET A 46 2.24 -0.56 16.97
C MET A 46 3.40 -0.17 16.03
N THR A 47 4.23 0.78 16.45
CA THR A 47 5.44 1.17 15.72
C THR A 47 6.45 0.03 15.69
N ALA A 48 6.73 -0.59 16.83
CA ALA A 48 7.62 -1.75 16.91
C ALA A 48 7.10 -2.93 16.07
N GLN A 49 5.80 -3.21 16.15
CA GLN A 49 5.15 -4.23 15.32
C GLN A 49 5.33 -3.92 13.82
N THR A 50 5.12 -2.67 13.40
CA THR A 50 5.28 -2.26 12.00
C THR A 50 6.72 -2.40 11.53
N VAL A 51 7.70 -1.96 12.33
CA VAL A 51 9.12 -2.11 12.02
C VAL A 51 9.49 -3.58 11.79
N VAL A 52 9.06 -4.47 12.70
CA VAL A 52 9.31 -5.91 12.58
C VAL A 52 8.62 -6.49 11.35
N LEU A 53 7.33 -6.20 11.15
CA LEU A 53 6.55 -6.72 10.03
C LEU A 53 7.14 -6.27 8.69
N VAL A 54 7.43 -4.98 8.54
CA VAL A 54 8.03 -4.41 7.33
C VAL A 54 9.41 -5.00 7.09
N ALA A 55 10.24 -5.21 8.13
CA ALA A 55 11.54 -5.84 7.98
C ALA A 55 11.42 -7.29 7.46
N LEU A 56 10.50 -8.08 8.02
CA LEU A 56 10.26 -9.46 7.61
C LEU A 56 9.72 -9.54 6.18
N CYS A 57 8.71 -8.73 5.85
CA CYS A 57 8.14 -8.63 4.51
C CYS A 57 9.18 -8.14 3.49
N ALA A 58 9.96 -7.09 3.80
CA ALA A 58 11.01 -6.61 2.91
C ALA A 58 12.09 -7.68 2.68
N ALA A 59 12.49 -8.41 3.72
CA ALA A 59 13.50 -9.47 3.60
C ALA A 59 13.00 -10.61 2.70
N ALA A 60 11.81 -11.14 2.97
CA ALA A 60 11.19 -12.20 2.17
C ALA A 60 10.89 -11.74 0.74
N GLY A 61 10.40 -10.50 0.60
CA GLY A 61 10.05 -9.89 -0.67
C GLY A 61 11.28 -9.64 -1.56
N LEU A 62 12.36 -9.07 -1.03
CA LEU A 62 13.62 -8.90 -1.77
C LEU A 62 14.24 -10.24 -2.18
N TRP A 63 14.11 -11.27 -1.35
CA TRP A 63 14.53 -12.63 -1.70
C TRP A 63 13.70 -13.22 -2.85
N ALA A 64 12.38 -13.04 -2.82
CA ALA A 64 11.49 -13.52 -3.87
C ALA A 64 11.70 -12.73 -5.17
N ALA A 65 11.74 -11.40 -5.09
CA ALA A 65 11.93 -10.48 -6.20
C ALA A 65 13.22 -10.77 -6.99
N GLY A 66 14.32 -11.07 -6.28
CA GLY A 66 15.59 -11.46 -6.90
C GLY A 66 15.55 -12.77 -7.71
N LYS A 67 14.46 -13.54 -7.63
CA LYS A 67 14.21 -14.75 -8.42
C LYS A 67 13.13 -14.56 -9.49
N THR A 68 12.49 -13.39 -9.53
CA THR A 68 11.31 -13.13 -10.37
C THR A 68 11.43 -11.92 -11.28
N GLY A 69 12.64 -11.35 -11.41
CA GLY A 69 12.88 -10.15 -12.23
C GLY A 69 12.16 -8.88 -11.72
N LEU A 70 11.59 -8.92 -10.51
CA LEU A 70 11.02 -7.74 -9.86
C LEU A 70 12.11 -7.04 -9.07
N GLU A 71 12.07 -5.71 -9.02
CA GLU A 71 13.20 -4.93 -8.51
C GLU A 71 12.80 -3.69 -7.70
N VAL A 72 13.78 -3.19 -6.95
CA VAL A 72 13.74 -1.91 -6.23
C VAL A 72 14.87 -1.03 -6.81
N PRO A 73 14.77 -0.61 -8.09
CA PRO A 73 15.90 -0.13 -8.87
C PRO A 73 16.51 1.17 -8.35
N LEU A 74 15.70 2.17 -7.98
CA LEU A 74 16.19 3.52 -7.66
C LEU A 74 16.90 3.54 -6.29
N LEU A 75 16.29 2.94 -5.28
CA LEU A 75 16.89 2.84 -3.94
C LEU A 75 18.12 1.94 -3.95
N ARG A 76 18.11 0.86 -4.74
CA ARG A 76 19.28 0.00 -4.91
C ARG A 76 20.45 0.76 -5.53
N GLN A 77 20.20 1.47 -6.64
CA GLN A 77 21.22 2.28 -7.31
C GLN A 77 21.79 3.35 -6.36
N TRP A 78 20.93 4.03 -5.60
CA TRP A 78 21.32 5.02 -4.60
C TRP A 78 22.23 4.43 -3.51
N LEU A 79 21.83 3.30 -2.91
CA LEU A 79 22.61 2.64 -1.85
C LEU A 79 23.94 2.06 -2.30
N GLU A 80 24.05 1.76 -3.59
CA GLU A 80 25.27 1.22 -4.21
C GLU A 80 26.18 2.31 -4.77
N GLY A 81 25.77 3.58 -4.71
CA GLY A 81 26.55 4.71 -5.21
C GLY A 81 26.79 4.65 -6.72
N ARG A 82 25.95 3.90 -7.47
CA ARG A 82 26.10 3.81 -8.92
C ARG A 82 25.62 5.12 -9.55
N SER A 83 26.50 5.79 -10.28
CA SER A 83 26.13 6.95 -11.09
C SER A 83 25.25 6.53 -12.27
N ARG A 84 24.38 7.44 -12.72
CA ARG A 84 23.42 7.22 -13.81
C ARG A 84 24.13 6.72 -15.08
N GLY A 85 23.96 5.44 -15.39
CA GLY A 85 24.25 4.94 -16.73
C GLY A 85 23.25 5.54 -17.73
N HIS A 86 23.69 5.87 -18.93
CA HIS A 86 22.87 6.47 -20.00
C HIS A 86 21.77 5.54 -20.57
N ALA A 87 21.55 4.36 -19.97
CA ALA A 87 20.88 3.25 -20.63
C ALA A 87 19.37 3.10 -20.33
N GLU A 88 18.79 3.78 -19.34
CA GLU A 88 17.38 3.53 -18.96
C GLU A 88 16.58 4.80 -18.62
N GLY A 89 16.30 5.63 -19.64
CA GLY A 89 15.30 6.70 -19.57
C GLY A 89 15.49 7.76 -18.44
N ASN A 90 14.53 8.68 -18.33
CA ASN A 90 14.51 9.65 -17.23
C ASN A 90 13.67 9.10 -16.07
N PRO A 91 14.27 8.72 -14.92
CA PRO A 91 13.54 8.15 -13.79
C PRO A 91 12.53 9.13 -13.19
N ALA A 92 12.80 10.45 -13.22
CA ALA A 92 11.85 11.45 -12.77
C ALA A 92 10.58 11.45 -13.64
N ARG A 93 10.72 11.33 -14.97
CA ARG A 93 9.58 11.17 -15.87
C ARG A 93 8.82 9.87 -15.56
N GLY A 94 9.52 8.78 -15.25
CA GLY A 94 8.91 7.53 -14.83
C GLY A 94 8.06 7.67 -13.56
N LEU A 95 8.60 8.31 -12.54
CA LEU A 95 7.88 8.57 -11.28
C LEU A 95 6.72 9.55 -11.46
N LEU A 96 6.86 10.56 -12.31
CA LEU A 96 5.76 11.48 -12.64
C LEU A 96 4.60 10.75 -13.33
N LEU A 97 4.91 9.85 -14.27
CA LEU A 97 3.88 9.03 -14.93
C LEU A 97 3.23 8.05 -13.94
N ALA A 98 4.01 7.50 -13.00
CA ALA A 98 3.48 6.65 -11.94
C ALA A 98 2.54 7.43 -11.01
N ALA A 99 2.92 8.65 -10.60
CA ALA A 99 2.07 9.55 -9.82
C ALA A 99 0.77 9.89 -10.56
N ALA A 100 0.85 10.21 -11.85
CA ALA A 100 -0.33 10.49 -12.67
C ALA A 100 -1.26 9.28 -12.79
N ALA A 101 -0.71 8.08 -13.01
CA ALA A 101 -1.48 6.84 -13.03
C ALA A 101 -2.13 6.54 -11.67
N GLY A 102 -1.41 6.79 -10.58
CA GLY A 102 -1.91 6.67 -9.21
C GLY A 102 -3.05 7.63 -8.91
N ALA A 103 -2.89 8.91 -9.23
CA ALA A 103 -3.95 9.92 -9.08
C ALA A 103 -5.19 9.56 -9.90
N ALA A 104 -5.01 9.07 -11.14
CA ALA A 104 -6.11 8.58 -11.97
C ALA A 104 -6.81 7.36 -11.33
N ALA A 105 -6.06 6.43 -10.73
CA ALA A 105 -6.63 5.30 -10.00
C ALA A 105 -7.44 5.76 -8.79
N GLY A 106 -6.93 6.71 -7.99
CA GLY A 106 -7.65 7.30 -6.87
C GLY A 106 -8.94 8.00 -7.30
N ALA A 107 -8.90 8.79 -8.38
CA ALA A 107 -10.09 9.43 -8.95
C ALA A 107 -11.11 8.41 -9.46
N LEU A 108 -10.64 7.33 -10.10
CA LEU A 108 -11.49 6.23 -10.54
C LEU A 108 -12.13 5.52 -9.35
N THR A 109 -11.40 5.30 -8.26
CA THR A 109 -11.93 4.71 -7.03
C THR A 109 -13.02 5.60 -6.42
N LEU A 110 -12.80 6.91 -6.32
CA LEU A 110 -13.83 7.87 -5.86
C LEU A 110 -15.09 7.83 -6.74
N ALA A 111 -14.91 7.84 -8.07
CA ALA A 111 -16.02 7.79 -9.01
C ALA A 111 -16.78 6.46 -8.92
N ALA A 112 -16.06 5.33 -8.86
CA ALA A 112 -16.64 4.00 -8.71
C ALA A 112 -17.44 3.88 -7.41
N ASP A 113 -16.91 4.42 -6.31
CA ASP A 113 -17.61 4.42 -5.03
C ASP A 113 -18.85 5.33 -5.07
N GLY A 114 -18.70 6.60 -5.43
CA GLY A 114 -19.78 7.59 -5.42
C GLY A 114 -20.94 7.24 -6.38
N LEU A 115 -20.63 6.75 -7.58
CA LEU A 115 -21.63 6.41 -8.60
C LEU A 115 -22.16 4.99 -8.45
N GLY A 116 -21.35 4.07 -7.92
CA GLY A 116 -21.62 2.63 -7.93
C GLY A 116 -22.12 2.10 -6.60
N PHE A 117 -21.46 2.45 -5.51
CA PHE A 117 -21.61 1.77 -4.22
C PHE A 117 -22.21 2.65 -3.12
N ALA A 118 -21.74 3.89 -2.96
CA ALA A 118 -22.11 4.78 -1.85
C ALA A 118 -23.63 4.99 -1.73
N ARG A 119 -24.34 5.05 -2.86
CA ARG A 119 -25.80 5.20 -2.93
C ARG A 119 -26.61 3.98 -2.43
N TYR A 120 -25.96 2.84 -2.23
CA TYR A 120 -26.59 1.58 -1.81
C TYR A 120 -26.04 1.08 -0.47
N LEU A 121 -25.39 1.95 0.32
CA LEU A 121 -24.86 1.55 1.62
C LEU A 121 -26.01 1.03 2.52
N PRO A 122 -25.87 -0.19 3.08
CA PRO A 122 -26.96 -0.87 3.78
C PRO A 122 -27.25 -0.29 5.17
N VAL A 123 -26.25 0.37 5.77
CA VAL A 123 -26.30 0.96 7.11
C VAL A 123 -25.53 2.28 7.07
N PRO A 124 -25.99 3.35 7.74
CA PRO A 124 -25.20 4.56 7.91
C PRO A 124 -23.87 4.24 8.61
N VAL A 125 -22.82 4.96 8.23
CA VAL A 125 -21.49 4.82 8.85
C VAL A 125 -21.62 5.03 10.37
N GLN A 126 -21.16 4.06 11.15
CA GLN A 126 -21.15 4.18 12.60
C GLN A 126 -19.90 4.95 13.04
N GLY A 127 -20.11 6.05 13.77
CA GLY A 127 -19.05 6.91 14.27
C GLY A 127 -18.70 8.09 13.37
N THR A 128 -18.10 9.11 13.97
CA THR A 128 -17.64 10.35 13.32
C THR A 128 -16.24 10.20 12.76
N LEU A 129 -15.92 9.09 12.08
CA LEU A 129 -14.61 8.90 11.44
C LEU A 129 -14.52 9.70 10.12
N GLN A 130 -14.96 10.97 10.13
CA GLN A 130 -14.51 11.93 9.15
C GLN A 130 -13.06 12.25 9.49
N THR A 131 -12.14 11.67 8.72
CA THR A 131 -10.73 12.03 8.79
C THR A 131 -10.56 13.42 8.20
N ALA A 132 -9.98 14.34 8.98
CA ALA A 132 -9.62 15.64 8.47
C ALA A 132 -8.57 15.48 7.34
N TRP A 133 -8.60 16.36 6.34
CA TRP A 133 -7.67 16.30 5.19
C TRP A 133 -6.20 16.22 5.60
N TRP A 134 -5.82 16.86 6.72
CA TRP A 134 -4.45 16.82 7.24
C TRP A 134 -4.09 15.46 7.85
N GLN A 135 -5.06 14.72 8.41
CA GLN A 135 -4.84 13.34 8.85
C GLN A 135 -4.62 12.44 7.65
N GLY A 136 -5.37 12.67 6.56
CA GLY A 136 -5.14 12.02 5.27
C GLY A 136 -3.72 12.25 4.75
N LEU A 137 -3.21 13.49 4.83
CA LEU A 137 -1.85 13.84 4.41
C LEU A 137 -0.79 13.06 5.22
N LEU A 138 -1.01 12.86 6.52
CA LEU A 138 -0.11 12.10 7.39
C LEU A 138 -0.18 10.57 7.14
N ALA A 139 -1.26 10.07 6.56
CA ALA A 139 -1.42 8.65 6.22
C ALA A 139 -0.72 8.23 4.92
N ILE A 140 -0.46 9.17 4.01
CA ILE A 140 0.16 8.92 2.70
C ILE A 140 1.47 8.11 2.80
N PRO A 141 2.40 8.38 3.73
CA PRO A 141 3.62 7.58 3.84
C PRO A 141 3.36 6.14 4.27
N TYR A 142 2.31 5.89 5.04
CA TYR A 142 1.95 4.54 5.47
C TYR A 142 1.44 3.71 4.30
N GLY A 143 0.43 4.20 3.57
CA GLY A 143 -0.08 3.56 2.36
C GLY A 143 1.02 3.39 1.31
N GLY A 144 1.76 4.47 1.04
CA GLY A 144 2.86 4.46 0.09
C GLY A 144 3.96 3.46 0.40
N ILE A 145 4.41 3.33 1.66
CA ILE A 145 5.62 2.55 2.00
C ILE A 145 5.26 1.22 2.63
N VAL A 146 4.49 1.21 3.72
CA VAL A 146 4.21 0.01 4.51
C VAL A 146 3.38 -0.96 3.68
N GLU A 147 2.30 -0.48 3.09
CA GLU A 147 1.39 -1.33 2.33
C GLU A 147 2.02 -1.84 1.04
N GLU A 148 2.81 -1.02 0.32
CA GLU A 148 3.51 -1.47 -0.88
C GLU A 148 4.62 -2.49 -0.58
N VAL A 149 5.31 -2.36 0.56
CA VAL A 149 6.27 -3.40 0.98
C VAL A 149 5.56 -4.72 1.26
N MET A 150 4.40 -4.69 1.92
CA MET A 150 3.64 -5.90 2.24
C MET A 150 2.98 -6.52 1.00
N ALA A 151 2.26 -5.73 0.22
CA ALA A 151 1.44 -6.22 -0.88
C ALA A 151 2.24 -6.45 -2.16
N ARG A 152 3.17 -5.55 -2.51
CA ARG A 152 3.89 -5.60 -3.79
C ARG A 152 5.22 -6.30 -3.58
N LEU A 153 6.11 -5.73 -2.77
CA LEU A 153 7.44 -6.31 -2.58
C LEU A 153 7.36 -7.74 -2.03
N PHE A 154 6.52 -7.99 -1.02
CA PHE A 154 6.36 -9.31 -0.42
C PHE A 154 5.34 -10.20 -1.15
N LEU A 155 4.03 -9.94 -1.02
CA LEU A 155 2.99 -10.86 -1.51
C LEU A 155 3.06 -11.09 -3.01
N MET A 156 3.08 -10.03 -3.82
CA MET A 156 3.14 -10.16 -5.28
C MET A 156 4.42 -10.88 -5.73
N SER A 157 5.60 -10.53 -5.20
CA SER A 157 6.84 -11.24 -5.55
C SER A 157 6.79 -12.72 -5.18
N LEU A 158 6.21 -13.05 -4.02
CA LEU A 158 6.03 -14.43 -3.59
C LEU A 158 5.07 -15.18 -4.53
N PHE A 159 3.98 -14.55 -4.98
CA PHE A 159 3.06 -15.16 -5.94
C PHE A 159 3.70 -15.37 -7.30
N VAL A 160 4.42 -14.38 -7.85
CA VAL A 160 5.16 -14.57 -9.12
C VAL A 160 6.13 -15.74 -8.98
N LEU A 161 6.80 -15.85 -7.84
CA LEU A 161 7.76 -16.93 -7.59
C LEU A 161 7.09 -18.31 -7.55
N VAL A 162 5.99 -18.44 -6.79
CA VAL A 162 5.28 -19.72 -6.62
C VAL A 162 4.59 -20.12 -7.93
N LEU A 163 3.81 -19.22 -8.53
CA LEU A 163 3.10 -19.49 -9.79
C LEU A 163 4.09 -19.78 -10.92
N GLY A 164 5.21 -19.05 -10.99
CA GLY A 164 6.23 -19.28 -11.99
C GLY A 164 6.91 -20.66 -11.86
N ARG A 165 7.04 -21.18 -10.63
CA ARG A 165 7.50 -22.56 -10.41
C ARG A 165 6.46 -23.62 -10.80
N LEU A 166 5.18 -23.36 -10.51
CA LEU A 166 4.10 -24.28 -10.84
C LEU A 166 3.86 -24.37 -12.36
N ILE A 167 3.99 -23.25 -13.05
CA ILE A 167 3.80 -23.17 -14.51
C ILE A 167 5.11 -23.52 -15.26
N GLY A 168 6.27 -23.39 -14.61
CA GLY A 168 7.58 -23.67 -15.20
C GLY A 168 8.17 -22.50 -16.00
N ASN A 169 7.52 -21.34 -16.04
CA ASN A 169 8.02 -20.12 -16.67
C ASN A 169 7.47 -18.86 -15.97
N GLN A 170 8.07 -17.70 -16.23
CA GLN A 170 7.60 -16.40 -15.73
C GLN A 170 6.98 -15.58 -16.86
N THR A 171 5.87 -16.07 -17.40
CA THR A 171 5.11 -15.38 -18.46
C THR A 171 4.36 -14.17 -17.94
N SER A 172 3.94 -13.28 -18.83
CA SER A 172 3.07 -12.14 -18.47
C SER A 172 1.79 -12.56 -17.73
N MET A 173 1.25 -13.75 -18.03
CA MET A 173 0.11 -14.31 -17.31
C MET A 173 0.41 -14.51 -15.82
N VAL A 174 1.60 -15.02 -15.49
CA VAL A 174 2.04 -15.22 -14.08
C VAL A 174 2.04 -13.90 -13.31
N TYR A 175 2.56 -12.84 -13.93
CA TYR A 175 2.58 -11.51 -13.30
C TYR A 175 1.16 -10.97 -13.10
N TRP A 176 0.29 -11.06 -14.10
CA TRP A 176 -1.10 -10.61 -13.95
C TRP A 176 -1.88 -11.40 -12.89
N MET A 177 -1.69 -12.72 -12.82
CA MET A 177 -2.27 -13.54 -11.75
C MET A 177 -1.76 -13.11 -10.38
N ALA A 178 -0.45 -12.88 -10.23
CA ALA A 178 0.13 -12.41 -8.98
C ALA A 178 -0.38 -11.01 -8.57
N ILE A 179 -0.51 -10.09 -9.54
CA ILE A 179 -1.10 -8.76 -9.32
C ILE A 179 -2.54 -8.89 -8.82
N LEU A 180 -3.35 -9.73 -9.48
CA LEU A 180 -4.75 -9.95 -9.10
C LEU A 180 -4.86 -10.55 -7.70
N LEU A 181 -4.11 -11.60 -7.39
CA LEU A 181 -4.13 -12.25 -6.07
C LEU A 181 -3.65 -11.32 -4.96
N ALA A 182 -2.55 -10.59 -5.18
CA ALA A 182 -2.05 -9.62 -4.22
C ALA A 182 -3.04 -8.47 -4.01
N GLY A 183 -3.66 -7.96 -5.08
CA GLY A 183 -4.69 -6.91 -5.01
C GLY A 183 -5.94 -7.34 -4.24
N LEU A 184 -6.40 -8.58 -4.45
CA LEU A 184 -7.53 -9.14 -3.71
C LEU A 184 -7.22 -9.33 -2.22
N LEU A 185 -6.03 -9.87 -1.88
CA LEU A 185 -5.62 -9.99 -0.48
C LEU A 185 -5.39 -8.65 0.19
N PHE A 186 -4.86 -7.67 -0.54
CA PHE A 186 -4.73 -6.29 -0.09
C PHE A 186 -6.11 -5.68 0.25
N GLY A 187 -7.09 -5.84 -0.63
CA GLY A 187 -8.47 -5.45 -0.33
C GLY A 187 -9.08 -6.20 0.86
N ALA A 188 -8.82 -7.50 0.97
CA ALA A 188 -9.28 -8.31 2.11
C ALA A 188 -8.69 -7.83 3.44
N GLY A 189 -7.44 -7.34 3.43
CA GLY A 189 -6.79 -6.74 4.60
C GLY A 189 -7.53 -5.54 5.19
N HIS A 190 -8.35 -4.86 4.39
CA HIS A 190 -9.12 -3.69 4.80
C HIS A 190 -10.48 -4.06 5.44
N LEU A 191 -10.93 -5.31 5.35
CA LEU A 191 -12.25 -5.71 5.85
C LEU A 191 -12.38 -5.54 7.37
N GLY A 192 -11.29 -5.68 8.12
CA GLY A 192 -11.29 -5.44 9.57
C GLY A 192 -11.64 -3.99 9.93
N THR A 193 -11.05 -3.02 9.21
CA THR A 193 -11.36 -1.60 9.37
C THR A 193 -12.79 -1.29 8.93
N VAL A 194 -13.24 -1.90 7.83
CA VAL A 194 -14.63 -1.75 7.36
C VAL A 194 -15.62 -2.26 8.40
N TYR A 195 -15.35 -3.42 9.01
CA TYR A 195 -16.18 -3.94 10.11
C TYR A 195 -16.24 -2.96 11.28
N GLN A 196 -15.11 -2.36 11.67
CA GLN A 196 -15.08 -1.35 12.74
C GLN A 196 -15.90 -0.10 12.40
N MET A 197 -15.95 0.32 11.13
CA MET A 197 -16.70 1.49 10.68
C MET A 197 -18.21 1.25 10.54
N PHE A 198 -18.64 0.03 10.21
CA PHE A 198 -20.05 -0.28 9.94
C PHE A 198 -20.70 -1.17 11.01
N GLY A 199 -19.93 -1.69 11.96
CA GLY A 199 -20.38 -2.63 13.00
C GLY A 199 -20.75 -4.03 12.49
N SER A 200 -20.71 -4.25 11.18
CA SER A 200 -21.01 -5.53 10.53
C SER A 200 -20.36 -5.62 9.15
N LEU A 201 -20.26 -6.84 8.61
CA LEU A 201 -19.87 -7.09 7.22
C LEU A 201 -20.95 -7.94 6.55
N ASP A 202 -21.53 -7.42 5.47
CA ASP A 202 -22.36 -8.18 4.55
C ASP A 202 -21.63 -8.41 3.21
N ALA A 203 -22.26 -9.17 2.31
CA ALA A 203 -21.68 -9.45 1.00
C ALA A 203 -21.43 -8.17 0.19
N PHE A 204 -22.27 -7.14 0.36
CA PHE A 204 -22.13 -5.87 -0.34
C PHE A 204 -20.86 -5.12 0.09
N LEU A 205 -20.66 -4.94 1.40
CA LEU A 205 -19.48 -4.28 1.96
C LEU A 205 -18.19 -5.03 1.61
N VAL A 206 -18.23 -6.37 1.61
CA VAL A 206 -17.09 -7.18 1.17
C VAL A 206 -16.77 -6.92 -0.31
N VAL A 207 -17.76 -7.03 -1.21
CA VAL A 207 -17.55 -6.82 -2.66
C VAL A 207 -17.08 -5.40 -2.92
N ARG A 208 -17.71 -4.39 -2.32
CA ARG A 208 -17.29 -2.98 -2.42
C ARG A 208 -15.83 -2.82 -2.03
N THR A 209 -15.43 -3.34 -0.88
CA THR A 209 -14.06 -3.20 -0.37
C THR A 209 -13.05 -3.86 -1.29
N LEU A 210 -13.33 -5.08 -1.76
CA LEU A 210 -12.45 -5.79 -2.68
C LEU A 210 -12.33 -5.06 -4.02
N VAL A 211 -13.44 -4.62 -4.61
CA VAL A 211 -13.44 -3.93 -5.91
C VAL A 211 -12.68 -2.61 -5.85
N LEU A 212 -12.98 -1.77 -4.86
CA LEU A 212 -12.35 -0.44 -4.75
C LEU A 212 -10.84 -0.53 -4.50
N ASN A 213 -10.40 -1.47 -3.65
CA ASN A 213 -8.98 -1.71 -3.43
C ASN A 213 -8.29 -2.36 -4.63
N LEU A 214 -8.99 -3.21 -5.38
CA LEU A 214 -8.42 -3.87 -6.56
C LEU A 214 -8.10 -2.87 -7.68
N ILE A 215 -8.81 -1.74 -7.80
CA ILE A 215 -8.50 -0.68 -8.77
C ILE A 215 -7.06 -0.19 -8.59
N GLY A 216 -6.69 0.24 -7.38
CA GLY A 216 -5.30 0.59 -7.03
C GLY A 216 -4.37 -0.61 -7.09
N GLY A 217 -4.84 -1.77 -6.59
CA GLY A 217 -4.22 -3.10 -6.70
C GLY A 217 -3.58 -3.36 -8.06
N LEU A 218 -4.39 -3.27 -9.11
CA LEU A 218 -4.01 -3.52 -10.49
C LEU A 218 -2.98 -2.51 -11.01
N VAL A 219 -3.19 -1.21 -10.75
CA VAL A 219 -2.31 -0.14 -11.23
C VAL A 219 -0.94 -0.21 -10.55
N PHE A 220 -0.89 -0.30 -9.22
CA PHE A 220 0.36 -0.31 -8.47
C PHE A 220 1.13 -1.62 -8.74
N GLY A 221 0.43 -2.76 -8.83
CA GLY A 221 1.05 -4.04 -9.20
C GLY A 221 1.64 -4.03 -10.61
N TYR A 222 0.93 -3.45 -11.59
CA TYR A 222 1.47 -3.30 -12.94
C TYR A 222 2.70 -2.37 -12.96
N LEU A 223 2.66 -1.26 -12.24
CA LEU A 223 3.81 -0.36 -12.12
C LEU A 223 4.99 -1.03 -11.42
N TYR A 224 4.76 -1.82 -10.37
CA TYR A 224 5.82 -2.60 -9.74
C TYR A 224 6.48 -3.54 -10.74
N TRP A 225 5.68 -4.26 -11.52
CA TRP A 225 6.18 -5.17 -12.55
C TRP A 225 7.01 -4.46 -13.62
N ARG A 226 6.54 -3.31 -14.11
CA ARG A 226 7.15 -2.65 -15.29
C ARG A 226 8.21 -1.60 -14.96
N ARG A 227 8.21 -1.07 -13.74
CA ARG A 227 9.00 0.12 -13.35
C ARG A 227 9.66 0.00 -11.98
N GLY A 228 9.41 -1.08 -11.23
CA GLY A 228 9.98 -1.29 -9.90
C GLY A 228 9.15 -0.69 -8.77
N LEU A 229 9.53 -1.03 -7.53
CA LEU A 229 8.71 -0.78 -6.34
C LEU A 229 8.46 0.71 -6.10
N GLU A 230 9.45 1.56 -6.38
CA GLU A 230 9.38 3.00 -6.17
C GLU A 230 8.29 3.65 -7.02
N ALA A 231 8.01 3.13 -8.21
CA ALA A 231 6.90 3.58 -9.03
C ALA A 231 5.55 3.21 -8.40
N ALA A 232 5.43 2.02 -7.81
CA ALA A 232 4.22 1.61 -7.10
C ALA A 232 3.99 2.45 -5.83
N ILE A 233 5.05 2.71 -5.04
CA ILE A 233 5.05 3.61 -3.88
C ILE A 233 4.51 4.99 -4.28
N VAL A 234 5.09 5.61 -5.31
CA VAL A 234 4.69 6.96 -5.76
C VAL A 234 3.26 6.98 -6.31
N ALA A 235 2.84 5.94 -7.03
CA ALA A 235 1.47 5.83 -7.51
C ALA A 235 0.46 5.70 -6.36
N HIS A 236 0.77 4.87 -5.35
CA HIS A 236 -0.10 4.71 -4.19
C HIS A 236 -0.21 6.03 -3.40
N MET A 237 0.91 6.69 -3.13
CA MET A 237 0.90 8.00 -2.46
C MET A 237 0.05 9.04 -3.21
N ALA A 238 0.10 9.03 -4.54
CA ALA A 238 -0.72 9.93 -5.36
C ALA A 238 -2.22 9.56 -5.33
N ALA A 239 -2.55 8.27 -5.27
CA ALA A 239 -3.92 7.82 -5.10
C ALA A 239 -4.48 8.24 -3.73
N ASP A 240 -3.71 8.05 -2.65
CA ASP A 240 -4.08 8.44 -1.28
C ASP A 240 -4.27 9.95 -1.16
N PHE A 241 -3.43 10.75 -1.84
CA PHE A 241 -3.64 12.19 -1.90
C PHE A 241 -5.01 12.54 -2.47
N VAL A 242 -5.40 11.90 -3.58
CA VAL A 242 -6.72 12.12 -4.20
C VAL A 242 -7.85 11.65 -3.26
N LEU A 243 -7.73 10.46 -2.67
CA LEU A 243 -8.76 9.84 -1.85
C LEU A 243 -8.95 10.55 -0.49
N HIS A 244 -7.86 10.78 0.23
CA HIS A 244 -7.86 11.14 1.64
C HIS A 244 -7.54 12.61 1.92
N VAL A 245 -6.95 13.32 0.97
CA VAL A 245 -6.69 14.77 1.11
C VAL A 245 -7.70 15.56 0.29
N LEU A 246 -7.71 15.39 -1.03
CA LEU A 246 -8.65 16.13 -1.89
C LEU A 246 -10.10 15.73 -1.62
N GLY A 247 -10.38 14.42 -1.51
CA GLY A 247 -11.72 13.93 -1.19
C GLY A 247 -12.25 14.49 0.13
N ALA A 248 -11.43 14.46 1.18
CA ALA A 248 -11.81 15.01 2.49
C ALA A 248 -11.94 16.53 2.48
N PHE A 249 -11.04 17.25 1.79
CA PHE A 249 -11.08 18.71 1.69
C PHE A 249 -12.32 19.22 0.93
N LEU A 250 -12.80 18.48 -0.07
CA LEU A 250 -13.99 18.87 -0.85
C LEU A 250 -15.32 18.56 -0.12
N GLN A 251 -15.29 17.72 0.91
CA GLN A 251 -16.49 17.28 1.65
C GLN A 251 -16.63 17.93 3.04
N GLY A 252 -15.57 18.54 3.56
CA GLY A 252 -15.56 19.28 4.83
C GLY A 252 -15.71 20.79 4.62
#